data_AF-A0AA39VI29-F1
#
_entry.id   AF-A0AA39VI29-F1
#
_cell.length_a   1.000
_cell.length_b   1.000
_cell.length_c   1.000
_cell.angle_alpha   90.00
_cell.angle_beta   90.00
_cell.angle_gamma   90.00
#
_symmetry.space_group_name_H-M   'P 1'
#
loop_
_entity.id
_entity.type
_entity.pdbx_description
1 polymer ?
#
loop_
_entity_poly.entity_id
_entity_poly.type
_entity_poly.pdbx_seq_one_letter_code
_entity_poly.pdbx_strand_id
1 'polypeptide(L)'
;MNIYNIAHDLRSHCFAENVAGIVIALPGTLKNVNPEGAKVKSFVDRLCNTGKLEGLGLKYTYLEERFASKGYLDLYGEGGDEDEDEDEDEDE
;
A
#
# COMPACT_ATOMS: atom_id res chain seq x y z
N MET A 1 -2.12 -20.83 -7.42
CA MET A 1 -1.18 -19.90 -8.07
C MET A 1 0.23 -20.41 -7.87
N ASN A 2 1.01 -20.62 -8.93
CA ASN A 2 2.38 -21.14 -8.83
C ASN A 2 3.37 -19.97 -8.72
N ILE A 3 4.14 -19.91 -7.63
CA ILE A 3 5.09 -18.82 -7.36
C ILE A 3 6.20 -18.71 -8.41
N TYR A 4 6.59 -19.81 -9.04
CA TYR A 4 7.61 -19.80 -10.11
C TYR A 4 7.09 -19.11 -11.37
N ASN A 5 5.82 -19.28 -11.70
CA ASN A 5 5.21 -18.59 -12.85
C ASN A 5 5.12 -17.09 -12.57
N ILE A 6 4.70 -16.70 -11.35
CA ILE A 6 4.68 -15.29 -10.95
C ILE A 6 6.07 -14.66 -11.05
N ALA A 7 7.11 -15.35 -10.55
CA ALA A 7 8.48 -14.83 -10.60
C ALA A 7 9.00 -14.71 -12.03
N HIS A 8 8.65 -15.66 -12.91
CA HIS A 8 8.97 -15.60 -14.33
C HIS A 8 8.29 -14.42 -15.03
N ASP A 9 7.00 -14.22 -14.79
CA ASP A 9 6.22 -13.17 -15.43
C ASP A 9 6.66 -11.79 -14.93
N LEU A 10 6.91 -11.65 -13.62
CA LEU A 10 7.47 -10.44 -13.03
C LEU A 10 8.84 -10.11 -13.62
N ARG A 11 9.74 -11.10 -13.73
CA ARG A 11 11.05 -10.90 -14.38
C ARG A 11 10.90 -10.43 -15.81
N SER A 12 10.01 -11.06 -16.57
CA SER A 12 9.76 -10.70 -17.96
C SER A 12 9.30 -9.25 -18.09
N HIS A 13 8.37 -8.82 -17.23
CA HIS A 13 7.90 -7.44 -17.20
C HIS A 13 8.99 -6.45 -16.77
N CYS A 14 9.71 -6.72 -15.68
CA CYS A 14 10.78 -5.84 -15.21
C CYS A 14 11.89 -5.66 -16.25
N PHE A 15 12.22 -6.72 -16.98
CA PHE A 15 13.21 -6.67 -18.06
C PHE A 15 12.71 -5.87 -19.26
N ALA A 16 11.46 -6.11 -19.70
CA ALA A 16 10.87 -5.42 -20.84
C ALA A 16 10.76 -3.90 -20.61
N GLU A 17 10.37 -3.50 -19.40
CA GLU A 17 10.16 -2.10 -19.02
C GLU A 17 11.42 -1.43 -18.43
N ASN A 18 12.56 -2.14 -18.39
CA ASN A 18 13.83 -1.67 -17.83
C ASN A 18 13.70 -1.03 -16.43
N VAL A 19 13.01 -1.74 -15.54
CA VAL A 19 12.65 -1.22 -14.22
C VAL A 19 13.85 -1.27 -13.26
N ALA A 20 14.15 -0.15 -12.61
CA ALA A 20 15.25 -0.04 -11.64
C ALA A 20 14.94 -0.71 -10.27
N GLY A 21 13.65 -0.84 -9.93
CA GLY A 21 13.20 -1.48 -8.69
C GLY A 21 11.69 -1.45 -8.51
N ILE A 22 11.21 -2.15 -7.48
CA ILE A 22 9.78 -2.33 -7.20
C ILE A 22 9.44 -1.72 -5.83
N VAL A 23 8.30 -1.05 -5.75
CA VAL A 23 7.68 -0.69 -4.46
C VAL A 23 6.54 -1.66 -4.19
N ILE A 24 6.57 -2.30 -3.03
CA ILE A 24 5.54 -3.24 -2.60
C ILE A 24 4.71 -2.57 -1.51
N ALA A 25 3.47 -2.24 -1.86
CA ALA A 25 2.50 -1.75 -0.91
C ALA A 25 2.17 -2.84 0.13
N LEU A 26 2.28 -2.49 1.41
CA LEU A 26 1.79 -3.30 2.50
C LEU A 26 0.38 -2.82 2.85
N PRO A 27 -0.61 -3.73 2.94
CA PRO A 27 -1.98 -3.38 3.27
C PRO A 27 -2.03 -2.52 4.53
N GLY A 28 -2.74 -1.39 4.49
CA GLY A 28 -2.97 -0.60 5.69
C GLY A 28 -3.81 -1.34 6.72
N THR A 29 -3.63 -1.00 7.99
CA THR A 29 -4.55 -1.38 9.06
C THR A 29 -4.80 -0.16 9.93
N LEU A 30 -6.05 0.02 10.35
CA LEU A 30 -6.43 1.06 11.32
C LEU A 30 -5.94 0.72 12.74
N LYS A 31 -5.44 -0.50 12.96
CA LYS A 31 -4.91 -0.99 14.24
C LYS A 31 -3.40 -1.16 14.15
N ASN A 32 -2.68 -0.99 15.26
CA ASN A 32 -1.20 -1.13 15.30
C ASN A 32 -0.65 -2.52 14.89
N VAL A 33 -1.50 -3.52 14.65
CA VAL A 33 -1.10 -4.87 14.23
C VAL A 33 -1.60 -5.16 12.82
N ASN A 34 -0.67 -5.51 11.93
CA ASN A 34 -0.93 -5.77 10.51
C ASN A 34 -0.56 -7.20 10.09
N PRO A 35 -1.42 -8.20 10.37
CA PRO A 35 -1.13 -9.58 9.99
C PRO A 35 -1.07 -9.78 8.47
N GLU A 36 -1.79 -8.98 7.69
CA GLU A 36 -1.77 -9.07 6.23
C GLU A 36 -0.46 -8.53 5.65
N GLY A 37 0.08 -7.45 6.21
CA GLY A 37 1.42 -6.97 5.87
C GLY A 37 2.51 -8.03 6.10
N ALA A 38 2.41 -8.82 7.17
CA ALA A 38 3.32 -9.94 7.41
C ALA A 38 3.21 -11.02 6.32
N LYS A 39 1.99 -11.37 5.88
CA LYS A 39 1.78 -12.35 4.79
C LYS A 39 2.35 -11.85 3.47
N VAL A 40 2.21 -10.56 3.15
CA VAL A 40 2.81 -9.96 1.94
C VAL A 40 4.33 -10.07 1.99
N LYS A 41 4.96 -9.73 3.12
CA LYS A 41 6.41 -9.89 3.31
C LYS A 41 6.84 -11.34 3.09
N SER A 42 6.17 -12.31 3.73
CA SER A 42 6.48 -13.72 3.54
C SER A 42 6.28 -14.20 2.10
N PHE A 43 5.30 -13.66 1.38
CA PHE A 43 5.13 -13.95 -0.05
C PHE A 43 6.29 -13.42 -0.88
N VAL A 44 6.73 -12.19 -0.64
CA VAL A 44 7.86 -11.56 -1.32
C VAL A 44 9.15 -12.33 -1.04
N ASP A 45 9.39 -12.73 0.21
CA ASP A 45 10.53 -13.55 0.60
C ASP A 45 10.56 -14.86 -0.21
N ARG A 46 9.41 -15.55 -0.30
CA ARG A 46 9.30 -16.76 -1.10
C ARG A 46 9.51 -16.49 -2.59
N LEU A 47 9.09 -15.34 -3.10
CA LEU A 47 9.24 -14.95 -4.50
C LEU A 47 10.71 -14.72 -4.85
N CYS A 48 11.43 -13.99 -3.99
CA CYS A 48 12.88 -13.80 -4.10
C CYS A 48 13.63 -15.13 -4.00
N ASN A 49 13.23 -16.02 -3.11
CA ASN A 49 13.84 -17.34 -2.92
C ASN A 49 13.59 -18.32 -4.07
N THR A 50 12.80 -17.97 -5.09
CA THR A 50 12.68 -18.80 -6.30
C THR A 50 13.96 -18.82 -7.14
N GLY A 51 14.88 -17.87 -6.92
CA GLY A 51 16.07 -17.66 -7.74
C GLY A 51 15.78 -17.09 -9.14
N LYS A 52 14.51 -16.95 -9.52
CA LYS A 52 14.12 -16.48 -10.86
C LYS A 52 14.31 -14.98 -11.05
N LEU A 53 14.37 -14.20 -9.98
CA LEU A 53 14.61 -12.76 -10.03
C LEU A 53 16.12 -12.41 -9.98
N GLU A 54 16.99 -13.41 -9.82
CA GLU A 54 18.44 -13.22 -9.81
C GLU A 54 18.94 -12.71 -11.17
N GLY A 55 20.01 -11.91 -11.14
CA GLY A 55 20.62 -11.33 -12.34
C GLY A 55 19.92 -10.09 -12.90
N LEU A 56 18.72 -9.72 -12.41
CA LEU A 56 18.08 -8.44 -12.75
C LEU A 56 18.63 -7.25 -11.96
N GLY A 57 19.35 -7.48 -10.85
CA GLY A 57 19.79 -6.40 -9.95
C GLY A 57 18.63 -5.62 -9.31
N LEU A 58 17.43 -6.19 -9.36
CA LEU A 58 16.18 -5.55 -8.99
C LEU A 58 16.14 -5.26 -7.48
N LYS A 59 16.03 -3.99 -7.11
CA LYS A 59 15.82 -3.58 -5.72
C LYS A 59 14.32 -3.57 -5.42
N TYR A 60 13.94 -3.85 -4.17
CA TYR A 60 12.58 -3.61 -3.72
C TYR A 60 12.55 -2.93 -2.36
N THR A 61 11.47 -2.21 -2.09
CA THR A 61 11.18 -1.62 -0.79
C THR A 61 9.71 -1.76 -0.45
N TYR A 62 9.38 -1.67 0.84
CA TYR A 62 8.01 -1.69 1.32
C TYR A 62 7.50 -0.27 1.54
N LEU A 63 6.22 -0.04 1.20
CA LEU A 63 5.50 1.18 1.50
C LEU A 63 4.26 0.80 2.33
N GLU A 64 4.08 1.41 3.51
CA GLU A 64 2.84 1.24 4.28
C GLU A 64 1.74 2.08 3.62
N GLU A 65 0.72 1.43 3.04
CA GLU A 65 -0.47 2.16 2.59
C GLU A 65 -1.25 2.61 3.82
N ARG A 66 -1.16 3.88 4.20
CA ARG A 66 -1.94 4.39 5.34
C ARG A 66 -3.26 5.04 4.96
N PHE A 67 -3.52 5.40 3.71
CA PHE A 67 -4.68 6.27 3.39
C PHE A 67 -5.30 6.05 1.99
N ALA A 68 -5.16 4.85 1.40
CA ALA A 68 -5.49 4.65 -0.03
C ALA A 68 -6.91 4.12 -0.31
N SER A 69 -7.69 3.71 0.70
CA SER A 69 -9.03 3.15 0.47
C SER A 69 -10.11 4.20 0.70
N LYS A 70 -11.13 4.24 -0.19
CA LYS A 70 -12.30 5.13 -0.09
C LYS A 70 -12.94 5.13 1.31
N GLY A 71 -12.93 4.00 2.01
CA GLY A 71 -13.45 3.90 3.39
C GLY A 71 -12.73 4.77 4.43
N TYR A 72 -11.50 5.24 4.17
CA TYR A 72 -10.85 6.23 5.04
C TYR A 72 -11.44 7.63 4.83
N LEU A 73 -11.72 8.02 3.58
CA LEU A 73 -12.41 9.26 3.24
C LEU A 73 -13.86 9.24 3.74
N ASP A 74 -14.56 8.11 3.61
CA ASP A 74 -15.95 8.00 4.06
C ASP A 74 -16.10 8.07 5.60
N LEU A 75 -15.04 7.78 6.37
CA LEU A 75 -15.05 7.82 7.85
C LEU A 75 -14.52 9.13 8.44
N TYR A 76 -13.73 9.89 7.70
CA TYR A 76 -12.99 11.06 8.21
C TYR A 76 -13.06 12.28 7.28
N GLY A 77 -13.80 12.22 6.17
CA GLY A 77 -13.89 13.25 5.14
C GLY A 77 -15.06 14.22 5.27
N GLU A 78 -15.95 14.03 6.25
CA GLU A 78 -17.01 14.98 6.60
C GLU A 78 -16.63 15.71 7.90
N GLY A 79 -15.63 16.58 7.80
CA GLY A 79 -15.39 17.64 8.77
C GLY A 79 -15.46 18.96 8.03
N GLY A 80 -16.63 19.24 7.44
CA GLY A 80 -16.95 20.54 6.88
C GLY A 80 -17.27 21.50 8.00
N ASP A 81 -16.70 22.69 7.91
CA ASP A 81 -16.77 23.77 8.87
C ASP A 81 -18.24 24.09 9.24
N GLU A 82 -18.62 23.84 10.48
CA GLU A 82 -19.80 24.48 11.08
C GLU A 82 -19.28 25.80 11.68
N ASP A 83 -19.34 26.86 10.88
CA ASP A 83 -19.36 28.24 11.36
C ASP A 83 -20.61 28.37 12.26
N GLU A 84 -20.43 28.28 13.57
CA GLU A 84 -21.45 28.69 14.53
C GLU A 84 -21.57 30.21 14.47
N ASP A 85 -22.52 30.70 13.67
CA ASP A 85 -23.03 32.06 13.77
C ASP A 85 -23.69 32.20 15.17
N GLU A 86 -22.96 32.80 16.12
CA GLU A 86 -23.54 33.27 17.38
C GLU A 86 -24.41 34.50 17.07
N ASP A 87 -25.72 34.29 16.89
CA ASP A 87 -26.72 35.36 16.90
C ASP A 87 -26.70 36.04 18.28
N GLU A 88 -26.24 37.30 18.32
CA GLU A 88 -26.36 38.20 19.47
C GLU A 88 -27.84 38.56 19.68
N ASP A 89 -28.48 37.96 20.68
CA ASP A 89 -29.78 38.43 21.18
C ASP A 89 -29.60 39.79 21.89
N GLU A 90 -30.10 40.85 21.25
CA GLU A 90 -30.32 42.17 21.86
C GLU A 90 -31.48 42.10 22.86
N ASP A 91 -31.20 42.23 24.16
CA ASP A 91 -32.20 42.55 25.18
C ASP A 91 -32.29 44.08 25.41
N GLU A 92 -33.49 44.59 25.07
CA GLU A 92 -34.21 45.86 25.39
C GLU A 92 -33.50 47.08 26.02
#